data_AF-A0A9W8FGC5-F1
#
_entry.id   AF-A0A9W8FGC5-F1
#
_cell.length_a   1.000
_cell.length_b   1.000
_cell.length_c   1.000
_cell.angle_alpha   90.00
_cell.angle_beta   90.00
_cell.angle_gamma   90.00
#
_symmetry.space_group_name_H-M   'P 1'
#
loop_
_entity.id
_entity.type
_entity.pdbx_description
1 polymer ?
#
loop_
_entity_poly.entity_id
_entity_poly.type
_entity_poly.pdbx_seq_one_letter_code
_entity_poly.pdbx_strand_id
1 'polypeptide(L)'
;MSVSVSASTLNTVLNGFFEDNSFVSGAEATTADVELFKSLSGAPNAKALPHFARWYKNIASNVDSITAKPAEAPASKEEEDDDDIDLFGSDDDEVDEELEKQKAQRLEEYRARKAAKGPGPVAKSMVTYDIKPWEAETDLAEVEELVKGITLDGLTWAKKGIQVPIGYGIKKLQINATVEDAKVSTEDLKDKIEEDFSDYVQSVDIAAFMKL
;
A
#
# COMPACT_ATOMS: atom_id res chain seq x y z
N MET A 1 -3.54 -35.67 12.72
CA MET A 1 -4.84 -36.17 13.19
C MET A 1 -5.90 -35.56 12.30
N SER A 2 -6.60 -36.34 11.47
CA SER A 2 -7.70 -35.84 10.63
C SER A 2 -8.97 -35.74 11.47
N VAL A 3 -9.46 -34.52 11.70
CA VAL A 3 -10.71 -34.27 12.42
C VAL A 3 -11.86 -34.36 11.42
N SER A 4 -12.82 -35.26 11.62
CA SER A 4 -14.04 -35.28 10.81
C SER A 4 -15.03 -34.26 11.37
N VAL A 5 -15.35 -33.25 10.57
CA VAL A 5 -16.38 -32.24 10.88
C VAL A 5 -17.61 -32.57 10.04
N SER A 6 -18.81 -32.43 10.61
CA SER A 6 -20.05 -32.60 9.85
C SER A 6 -20.16 -31.52 8.76
N ALA A 7 -20.73 -31.89 7.60
CA ALA A 7 -20.88 -30.98 6.46
C ALA A 7 -21.67 -29.71 6.81
N SER A 8 -22.66 -29.81 7.70
CA SER A 8 -23.42 -28.66 8.19
C SER A 8 -22.56 -27.68 9.00
N THR A 9 -21.70 -28.19 9.89
CA THR A 9 -20.81 -27.35 10.69
C THR A 9 -19.73 -26.71 9.82
N LEU A 10 -19.17 -27.47 8.86
CA LEU A 10 -18.20 -26.94 7.90
C LEU A 10 -18.78 -25.76 7.10
N ASN A 11 -20.00 -25.90 6.59
CA ASN A 11 -20.66 -24.85 5.81
C ASN A 11 -20.91 -23.57 6.62
N THR A 12 -21.27 -23.69 7.91
CA THR A 12 -21.45 -22.52 8.79
C THR A 12 -20.12 -21.83 9.08
N VAL A 13 -19.06 -22.60 9.34
CA VAL A 13 -17.71 -22.07 9.59
C VAL A 13 -17.19 -21.35 8.34
N LEU A 14 -17.33 -21.96 7.16
CA LEU A 14 -16.94 -21.33 5.89
C LEU A 14 -17.73 -20.05 5.61
N ASN A 15 -19.02 -20.01 5.95
CA ASN A 15 -19.80 -18.79 5.76
C ASN A 15 -19.32 -17.64 6.66
N GLY A 16 -18.94 -17.91 7.91
CA GLY A 16 -18.32 -16.89 8.77
C GLY A 16 -16.93 -16.48 8.26
N PHE A 17 -16.13 -17.44 7.78
CA PHE A 17 -14.82 -17.13 7.19
C PHE A 17 -14.93 -16.21 5.97
N PHE A 18 -15.89 -16.47 5.06
CA PHE A 18 -16.11 -15.66 3.85
C PHE A 18 -16.89 -14.35 4.08
N GLU A 19 -17.25 -14.06 5.33
CA GLU A 19 -17.77 -12.75 5.73
C GLU A 19 -16.64 -11.71 5.67
N ASP A 20 -15.51 -12.03 6.29
CA ASP A 20 -14.32 -11.17 6.34
C ASP A 20 -13.34 -11.42 5.18
N ASN A 21 -13.38 -12.61 4.57
CA ASN A 21 -12.45 -13.01 3.51
C ASN A 21 -13.17 -13.19 2.17
N SER A 22 -12.56 -12.73 1.09
CA SER A 22 -13.12 -12.95 -0.25
C SER A 22 -12.72 -14.30 -0.86
N PHE A 23 -11.57 -14.84 -0.46
CA PHE A 23 -11.00 -16.10 -0.93
C PHE A 23 -10.28 -16.81 0.21
N VAL A 24 -9.88 -18.07 0.00
CA VAL A 24 -9.22 -18.91 1.02
C VAL A 24 -7.87 -18.34 1.44
N SER A 25 -7.14 -17.72 0.50
CA SER A 25 -5.82 -17.12 0.76
C SER A 25 -5.74 -15.72 0.13
N GLY A 26 -6.09 -14.70 0.91
CA GLY A 26 -5.93 -13.29 0.53
C GLY A 26 -7.07 -12.72 -0.32
N ALA A 27 -6.73 -11.74 -1.16
CA ALA A 27 -7.70 -10.93 -1.90
C ALA A 27 -8.05 -11.48 -3.30
N GLU A 28 -7.39 -12.55 -3.75
CA GLU A 28 -7.58 -13.15 -5.07
C GLU A 28 -7.87 -14.66 -4.98
N ALA A 29 -8.52 -15.21 -5.99
CA ALA A 29 -8.77 -16.64 -6.09
C ALA A 29 -7.45 -17.39 -6.32
N THR A 30 -7.15 -18.34 -5.45
CA THR A 30 -5.92 -19.13 -5.48
C THR A 30 -6.22 -20.61 -5.73
N THR A 31 -5.17 -21.41 -5.91
CA THR A 31 -5.30 -22.88 -6.01
C THR A 31 -5.99 -23.48 -4.79
N ALA A 32 -5.84 -22.88 -3.60
CA ALA A 32 -6.53 -23.30 -2.37
C ALA A 32 -8.06 -23.16 -2.47
N ASP A 33 -8.57 -22.15 -3.17
CA ASP A 33 -9.99 -21.98 -3.42
C ASP A 33 -10.54 -23.08 -4.34
N VAL A 34 -9.74 -23.49 -5.33
CA VAL A 34 -10.10 -24.58 -6.26
C VAL A 34 -10.09 -25.93 -5.54
N GLU A 35 -9.12 -26.17 -4.67
CA GLU A 35 -9.07 -27.38 -3.84
C GLU A 35 -10.25 -27.46 -2.87
N LEU A 36 -10.56 -26.34 -2.18
CA LEU A 36 -11.73 -26.26 -1.33
C LEU A 36 -13.01 -26.48 -2.15
N PHE A 37 -13.12 -25.86 -3.32
CA PHE A 37 -14.27 -26.05 -4.22
C PHE A 37 -14.45 -27.50 -4.66
N LYS A 38 -13.37 -28.21 -5.02
CA LYS A 38 -13.40 -29.64 -5.36
C LYS A 38 -13.77 -30.53 -4.18
N SER A 39 -13.44 -30.12 -2.95
CA SER A 39 -13.79 -30.85 -1.73
C SER A 39 -15.28 -30.75 -1.37
N LEU A 40 -15.99 -29.76 -1.94
CA LEU A 40 -17.41 -29.53 -1.68
C LEU A 40 -18.28 -30.38 -2.62
N SER A 41 -19.18 -31.16 -2.01
CA SER A 41 -20.06 -32.08 -2.73
C SER A 41 -21.30 -31.42 -3.36
N GLY A 42 -21.47 -30.10 -3.25
CA GLY A 42 -22.58 -29.37 -3.87
C GLY A 42 -22.67 -27.89 -3.52
N ALA A 43 -23.55 -27.17 -4.22
CA ALA A 43 -23.76 -25.74 -4.02
C ALA A 43 -24.42 -25.44 -2.66
N PRO A 44 -23.93 -24.44 -1.91
CA PRO A 44 -24.54 -24.05 -0.63
C PRO A 44 -25.87 -23.32 -0.83
N ASN A 45 -26.74 -23.43 0.19
CA ASN A 45 -28.02 -22.73 0.18
C ASN A 45 -27.81 -21.21 0.33
N ALA A 46 -27.94 -20.48 -0.77
CA ALA A 46 -27.72 -19.04 -0.84
C ALA A 46 -28.60 -18.20 0.09
N LYS A 47 -29.73 -18.73 0.56
CA LYS A 47 -30.62 -18.02 1.50
C LYS A 47 -30.18 -18.15 2.95
N ALA A 48 -29.49 -19.23 3.30
CA ALA A 48 -28.99 -19.48 4.65
C ALA A 48 -27.51 -19.08 4.81
N LEU A 49 -26.73 -19.13 3.73
CA LEU A 49 -25.27 -18.92 3.73
C LEU A 49 -24.86 -18.01 2.55
N PRO A 50 -25.14 -16.70 2.63
CA PRO A 50 -24.96 -15.77 1.52
C PRO A 50 -23.49 -15.57 1.15
N HIS A 51 -22.58 -15.52 2.13
CA HIS A 51 -21.16 -15.26 1.92
C HIS A 51 -20.47 -16.46 1.26
N PHE A 52 -20.78 -17.66 1.76
CA PHE A 52 -20.28 -18.90 1.17
C PHE A 52 -20.84 -19.14 -0.24
N ALA A 53 -22.11 -18.80 -0.49
CA ALA A 53 -22.70 -18.90 -1.83
C ALA A 53 -22.13 -17.87 -2.82
N ARG A 54 -21.74 -16.67 -2.35
CA ARG A 54 -21.02 -15.68 -3.16
C ARG A 54 -19.68 -16.24 -3.62
N TRP A 55 -18.87 -16.74 -2.68
CA TRP A 55 -17.58 -17.36 -2.98
C TRP A 55 -17.74 -18.56 -3.92
N TYR A 56 -18.68 -19.47 -3.63
CA TYR A 56 -18.93 -20.66 -4.45
C TYR A 56 -19.26 -20.31 -5.89
N LYS A 57 -20.11 -19.29 -6.12
CA LYS A 57 -20.44 -18.81 -7.48
C LYS A 57 -19.24 -18.20 -8.18
N ASN A 58 -18.37 -17.51 -7.46
CA ASN A 58 -17.16 -16.90 -8.02
C ASN A 58 -16.22 -17.99 -8.55
N ILE A 59 -15.89 -18.98 -7.72
CA ILE A 59 -15.02 -20.09 -8.12
C ILE A 59 -15.68 -20.97 -9.20
N ALA A 60 -16.98 -21.25 -9.09
CA ALA A 60 -17.71 -22.02 -10.10
C ALA A 60 -17.75 -21.36 -11.48
N SER A 61 -17.66 -20.02 -11.54
CA SER A 61 -17.70 -19.29 -12.80
C SER A 61 -16.40 -19.37 -13.61
N ASN A 62 -15.25 -19.63 -12.96
CA ASN A 62 -13.96 -19.65 -13.64
C ASN A 62 -12.89 -20.48 -12.93
N VAL A 63 -13.16 -21.77 -12.70
CA VAL A 63 -12.23 -22.70 -12.04
C VAL A 63 -10.91 -22.87 -12.82
N ASP A 64 -10.97 -22.90 -14.15
CA ASP A 64 -9.80 -23.17 -15.00
C ASP A 64 -8.83 -21.98 -15.08
N SER A 65 -9.31 -20.73 -14.97
CA SER A 65 -8.44 -19.55 -14.96
C SER A 65 -7.62 -19.44 -13.68
N ILE A 66 -8.11 -20.01 -12.58
CA ILE A 66 -7.45 -19.96 -11.27
C ILE A 66 -6.29 -20.96 -11.23
N THR A 67 -6.43 -22.13 -11.87
CA THR A 67 -5.36 -23.12 -12.01
C THR A 67 -4.26 -22.72 -13.01
N ALA A 68 -4.58 -21.82 -13.95
CA ALA A 68 -3.62 -21.28 -14.91
C ALA A 68 -2.77 -20.13 -14.34
N LYS A 69 -3.04 -19.67 -13.11
CA LYS A 69 -2.20 -18.75 -12.36
C LYS A 69 -1.34 -19.58 -11.41
N PRO A 70 -0.02 -19.74 -11.66
CA PRO A 70 0.85 -20.44 -10.73
C PRO A 70 0.72 -19.80 -9.35
N ALA A 71 0.53 -20.65 -8.34
CA ALA A 71 0.50 -20.26 -6.95
C ALA A 71 1.87 -19.71 -6.55
N GLU A 72 1.98 -18.40 -6.43
CA GLU A 72 3.09 -17.76 -5.75
C GLU A 72 2.75 -17.80 -4.25
N ALA A 73 3.22 -18.86 -3.58
CA ALA A 73 3.27 -18.92 -2.12
C ALA A 73 4.67 -18.49 -1.65
N PRO A 74 4.77 -17.76 -0.52
CA PRO A 74 5.91 -16.92 -0.20
C PRO A 74 7.00 -17.66 0.60
N ALA A 75 8.27 -17.42 0.28
CA ALA A 75 9.40 -17.61 1.19
C ALA A 75 10.65 -16.84 0.71
N SER A 76 10.74 -15.58 1.17
CA SER A 76 11.94 -14.82 1.55
C SER A 76 13.31 -15.14 0.92
N LYS A 77 13.86 -14.05 0.32
CA LYS A 77 15.25 -13.60 0.12
C LYS A 77 15.87 -13.77 -1.27
N GLU A 78 15.98 -12.59 -1.91
CA GLU A 78 17.10 -12.06 -2.72
C GLU A 78 17.46 -12.81 -4.01
N GLU A 79 17.03 -12.28 -5.16
CA GLU A 79 17.82 -11.59 -6.22
C GLU A 79 17.88 -12.55 -7.43
N GLU A 80 17.75 -12.20 -8.71
CA GLU A 80 18.15 -11.02 -9.46
C GLU A 80 17.17 -10.71 -10.60
N ASP A 81 17.16 -9.41 -10.92
CA ASP A 81 16.84 -8.78 -12.19
C ASP A 81 17.80 -9.32 -13.29
N ASP A 82 17.30 -10.05 -14.29
CA ASP A 82 18.05 -10.46 -15.49
C ASP A 82 17.52 -9.70 -16.72
N ASP A 83 17.64 -8.37 -16.65
CA ASP A 83 17.78 -7.50 -17.83
C ASP A 83 19.20 -6.89 -17.84
N ASP A 84 20.20 -7.67 -17.41
CA ASP A 84 21.61 -7.41 -17.71
C ASP A 84 22.36 -8.68 -18.14
N ILE A 85 22.08 -9.10 -19.37
CA ILE A 85 23.12 -9.72 -20.20
C ILE A 85 23.74 -8.62 -21.08
N ASP A 86 24.47 -7.68 -20.46
CA ASP A 86 25.78 -7.27 -20.96
C ASP A 86 26.88 -7.85 -20.07
N LEU A 87 27.01 -9.17 -20.17
CA LEU A 87 28.06 -9.99 -19.61
C LEU A 87 29.42 -9.78 -20.32
N PHE A 88 29.66 -8.63 -20.99
CA PHE A 88 30.91 -8.38 -21.72
C PHE A 88 31.28 -6.89 -21.86
N GLY A 89 31.65 -6.24 -20.76
CA GLY A 89 32.20 -4.87 -20.85
C GLY A 89 32.85 -4.32 -19.59
N SER A 90 33.88 -5.01 -19.09
CA SER A 90 34.82 -4.59 -18.06
C SER A 90 35.04 -3.08 -17.85
N ASP A 91 35.00 -2.67 -16.58
CA ASP A 91 36.08 -1.95 -15.87
C ASP A 91 36.66 -0.68 -16.55
N ASP A 92 36.31 0.52 -16.08
CA ASP A 92 37.30 1.56 -15.72
C ASP A 92 36.66 2.73 -14.95
N ASP A 93 37.32 3.11 -13.86
CA ASP A 93 37.09 4.30 -13.03
C ASP A 93 37.33 5.58 -13.83
N GLU A 94 36.30 6.31 -14.26
CA GLU A 94 36.42 7.76 -14.47
C GLU A 94 35.08 8.49 -14.39
N VAL A 95 35.08 9.57 -13.60
CA VAL A 95 33.95 10.39 -13.19
C VAL A 95 33.47 11.22 -14.39
N ASP A 96 32.26 10.95 -14.91
CA ASP A 96 31.67 11.80 -15.96
C ASP A 96 30.20 12.14 -15.69
N GLU A 97 29.92 13.45 -15.56
CA GLU A 97 28.63 14.08 -15.23
C GLU A 97 27.51 13.76 -16.24
N GLU A 98 27.85 13.12 -17.36
CA GLU A 98 26.90 12.66 -18.38
C GLU A 98 26.14 11.37 -17.98
N LEU A 99 26.73 10.52 -17.13
CA LEU A 99 26.11 9.24 -16.75
C LEU A 99 24.97 9.43 -15.75
N GLU A 100 25.05 10.46 -14.90
CA GLU A 100 23.92 10.89 -14.05
C GLU A 100 22.76 11.45 -14.88
N LYS A 101 23.04 12.20 -15.95
CA LYS A 101 21.99 12.68 -16.88
C LYS A 101 21.32 11.52 -17.61
N GLN A 102 22.08 10.48 -17.98
CA GLN A 102 21.53 9.31 -18.65
C GLN A 102 20.70 8.43 -17.70
N LYS A 103 21.09 8.33 -16.41
CA LYS A 103 20.26 7.71 -15.35
C LYS A 103 19.00 8.52 -15.07
N ALA A 104 19.09 9.85 -15.05
CA ALA A 104 17.94 10.73 -14.89
C ALA A 104 16.97 10.61 -16.09
N GLN A 105 17.49 10.57 -17.32
CA GLN A 105 16.70 10.35 -18.52
C GLN A 105 16.03 8.96 -18.54
N ARG A 106 16.73 7.90 -18.11
CA ARG A 106 16.10 6.58 -17.96
C ARG A 106 15.04 6.54 -16.86
N LEU A 107 15.26 7.24 -15.74
CA LEU A 107 14.28 7.34 -14.66
C LEU A 107 13.03 8.12 -15.10
N GLU A 108 13.22 9.17 -15.90
CA GLU A 108 12.14 9.95 -16.50
C GLU A 108 11.39 9.16 -17.57
N GLU A 109 12.08 8.37 -18.39
CA GLU A 109 11.44 7.44 -19.33
C GLU A 109 10.69 6.32 -18.62
N TYR A 110 11.15 5.87 -17.45
CA TYR A 110 10.45 4.89 -16.62
C TYR A 110 9.21 5.52 -15.95
N ARG A 111 9.32 6.75 -15.45
CA ARG A 111 8.18 7.55 -14.96
C ARG A 111 7.18 7.81 -16.08
N ALA A 112 7.65 8.09 -17.30
CA ALA A 112 6.82 8.30 -18.48
C ALA A 112 6.15 7.00 -18.95
N ARG A 113 6.84 5.86 -18.92
CA ARG A 113 6.24 4.53 -19.21
C ARG A 113 5.23 4.12 -18.14
N LYS A 114 5.45 4.46 -16.87
CA LYS A 114 4.46 4.28 -15.80
C LYS A 114 3.27 5.23 -15.94
N ALA A 115 3.48 6.46 -16.37
CA ALA A 115 2.41 7.42 -16.69
C ALA A 115 1.60 7.00 -17.94
N ALA A 116 2.25 6.40 -18.94
CA ALA A 116 1.63 5.93 -20.18
C ALA A 116 0.75 4.68 -20.00
N LYS A 117 0.94 3.92 -18.91
CA LYS A 117 0.05 2.80 -18.55
C LYS A 117 -1.34 3.25 -18.05
N GLY A 118 -1.55 4.57 -17.92
CA GLY A 118 -2.81 5.17 -17.50
C GLY A 118 -3.11 4.92 -16.02
N PRO A 119 -3.95 5.76 -15.39
CA PRO A 119 -4.37 5.50 -14.02
C PRO A 119 -5.32 4.30 -14.02
N GLY A 120 -4.82 3.15 -13.57
CA GLY A 120 -5.67 2.29 -12.73
C GLY A 120 -6.24 3.15 -11.59
N PRO A 121 -7.36 2.76 -10.95
CA PRO A 121 -8.05 3.61 -9.96
C PRO A 121 -7.02 4.24 -9.04
N VAL A 122 -6.84 5.56 -9.14
CA VAL A 122 -5.82 6.28 -8.38
C VAL A 122 -6.27 6.19 -6.94
N ALA A 123 -5.76 5.18 -6.23
CA ALA A 123 -6.00 5.01 -4.82
C ALA A 123 -5.35 6.21 -4.16
N LYS A 124 -6.20 7.13 -3.71
CA LYS A 124 -5.78 8.30 -2.96
C LYS A 124 -6.04 7.99 -1.51
N SER A 125 -5.13 8.43 -0.66
CA SER A 125 -5.35 8.39 0.77
C SER A 125 -5.25 9.79 1.32
N MET A 126 -6.17 10.13 2.21
CA MET A 126 -6.12 11.33 3.03
C MET A 126 -5.46 10.95 4.36
N VAL A 127 -4.26 11.49 4.58
CA VAL A 127 -3.47 11.25 5.80
C VAL A 127 -3.47 12.54 6.61
N THR A 128 -3.63 12.40 7.92
CA THR A 128 -3.54 13.49 8.88
C THR A 128 -2.24 13.32 9.67
N TYR A 129 -1.32 14.26 9.52
CA TYR A 129 -0.05 14.29 10.22
C TYR A 129 -0.11 15.25 11.41
N ASP A 130 0.29 14.76 12.58
CA ASP A 130 0.49 15.53 13.80
C ASP A 130 1.97 15.86 13.95
N ILE A 131 2.32 17.12 13.80
CA ILE A 131 3.69 17.63 13.89
C ILE A 131 3.85 18.27 15.28
N LYS A 132 4.74 17.70 16.10
CA LYS A 132 5.04 18.22 17.44
C LYS A 132 6.32 19.06 17.38
N PRO A 133 6.26 20.36 17.73
CA PRO A 133 7.46 21.18 17.82
C PRO A 133 8.27 20.85 19.09
N TRP A 134 9.53 21.27 19.13
CA TRP A 134 10.37 21.18 20.32
C TRP A 134 9.88 22.06 21.47
N GLU A 135 9.42 23.28 21.17
CA GLU A 135 9.03 24.26 22.17
C GLU A 135 7.65 24.89 21.87
N ALA A 136 7.00 25.44 22.91
CA ALA A 136 5.70 26.11 22.77
C ALA A 136 5.79 27.46 22.01
N GLU A 137 7.00 28.02 21.88
CA GLU A 137 7.25 29.31 21.24
C GLU A 137 7.62 29.17 19.76
N THR A 138 7.85 27.95 19.26
CA THR A 138 8.11 27.69 17.83
C THR A 138 6.95 28.17 16.97
N ASP A 139 7.24 28.94 15.92
CA ASP A 139 6.20 29.44 15.02
C ASP A 139 5.64 28.31 14.16
N LEU A 140 4.45 27.84 14.54
CA LEU A 140 3.73 26.81 13.81
C LEU A 140 3.30 27.25 12.40
N ALA A 141 3.25 28.57 12.13
CA ALA A 141 2.94 29.07 10.80
C ALA A 141 4.14 28.88 9.84
N GLU A 142 5.36 29.10 10.31
CA GLU A 142 6.58 28.85 9.52
C GLU A 142 6.74 27.35 9.24
N VAL A 143 6.53 26.50 10.25
CA VAL A 143 6.54 25.03 10.06
C VAL A 143 5.49 24.59 9.06
N GLU A 144 4.30 25.20 9.08
CA GLU A 144 3.24 24.92 8.10
C GLU A 144 3.65 25.32 6.67
N GLU A 145 4.31 26.46 6.49
CA GLU A 145 4.82 26.89 5.17
C GLU A 145 5.94 25.98 4.66
N LEU A 146 6.86 25.59 5.53
CA LEU A 146 7.95 24.67 5.24
C LEU A 146 7.41 23.29 4.79
N VAL A 147 6.48 22.72 5.55
CA VAL A 147 5.85 21.43 5.22
C VAL A 147 5.08 21.51 3.91
N LYS A 148 4.36 22.61 3.66
CA LYS A 148 3.68 22.85 2.37
C LYS A 148 4.64 23.07 1.21
N GLY A 149 5.89 23.47 1.49
CA GLY A 149 6.96 23.59 0.51
C GLY A 149 7.41 22.25 -0.07
N ILE A 150 7.11 21.13 0.59
CA ILE A 150 7.37 19.80 0.04
C ILE A 150 6.43 19.56 -1.14
N THR A 151 6.97 19.67 -2.36
CA THR A 151 6.29 19.34 -3.60
C THR A 151 6.75 17.99 -4.12
N LEU A 152 5.87 16.98 -4.04
CA LEU A 152 6.08 15.64 -4.60
C LEU A 152 4.95 15.32 -5.60
N ASP A 153 5.25 14.53 -6.63
CA ASP A 153 4.25 14.10 -7.61
C ASP A 153 3.22 13.18 -6.96
N GLY A 154 1.96 13.63 -6.90
CA GLY A 154 0.87 12.92 -6.22
C GLY A 154 0.62 13.34 -4.77
N LEU A 155 1.37 14.32 -4.24
CA LEU A 155 1.14 14.90 -2.90
C LEU A 155 0.38 16.22 -3.02
N THR A 156 -0.69 16.38 -2.23
CA THR A 156 -1.42 17.65 -2.11
C THR A 156 -1.67 17.97 -0.64
N TRP A 157 -1.18 19.10 -0.18
CA TRP A 157 -1.42 19.59 1.17
C TRP A 157 -2.78 20.27 1.31
N ALA A 158 -3.39 20.17 2.49
CA ALA A 158 -4.58 20.94 2.83
C ALA A 158 -4.26 22.43 2.94
N LYS A 159 -5.28 23.27 2.66
CA LYS A 159 -5.13 24.74 2.62
C LYS A 159 -4.61 25.32 3.94
N LYS A 160 -4.99 24.74 5.08
CA LYS A 160 -4.60 25.21 6.39
C LYS A 160 -4.45 24.05 7.38
N GLY A 161 -3.40 24.08 8.18
CA GLY A 161 -3.22 23.23 9.35
C GLY A 161 -4.04 23.71 10.54
N ILE A 162 -4.36 22.78 11.45
CA ILE A 162 -5.10 23.04 12.68
C ILE A 162 -4.11 22.95 13.83
N GLN A 163 -4.00 24.00 14.64
CA GLN A 163 -3.18 23.95 15.86
C GLN A 163 -4.01 23.32 16.98
N VAL A 164 -3.57 22.18 17.50
CA VAL A 164 -4.26 21.44 18.55
C VAL A 164 -3.44 21.52 19.85
N PRO A 165 -4.01 22.04 20.96
CA PRO A 165 -3.30 22.06 22.25
C PRO A 165 -3.06 20.66 22.79
N ILE A 166 -1.83 20.36 23.23
CA ILE A 166 -1.47 19.07 23.85
C ILE A 166 -1.23 19.18 25.37
N GLY A 167 -1.16 20.41 25.89
CA GLY A 167 -0.98 20.70 27.31
C GLY A 167 0.27 21.54 27.57
N TYR A 168 0.36 22.12 28.77
CA TYR A 168 1.52 22.91 29.22
C TYR A 168 1.94 24.07 28.27
N GLY A 169 0.98 24.64 27.54
CA GLY A 169 1.23 25.70 26.56
C GLY A 169 1.71 25.21 25.18
N ILE A 170 2.04 23.93 25.03
CA ILE A 170 2.49 23.35 23.78
C ILE A 170 1.28 23.03 22.90
N LYS A 171 1.39 23.35 21.61
CA LYS A 171 0.41 23.01 20.58
C LYS A 171 1.10 22.18 19.50
N LYS A 172 0.44 21.13 19.02
CA LYS A 172 0.84 20.39 17.84
C LYS A 172 0.18 20.99 16.60
N LEU A 173 0.83 20.90 15.45
CA LEU A 173 0.27 21.25 14.16
C LEU A 173 -0.30 19.99 13.51
N GLN A 174 -1.61 19.98 13.28
CA GLN A 174 -2.29 18.90 12.57
C GLN A 174 -2.56 19.32 11.13
N ILE A 175 -1.92 18.68 10.17
CA ILE A 175 -2.06 18.99 8.73
C ILE A 175 -2.54 17.77 7.96
N ASN A 176 -3.49 17.98 7.05
CA ASN A 176 -3.95 16.91 6.18
C ASN A 176 -3.20 16.94 4.84
N ALA A 177 -2.84 15.76 4.35
CA ALA A 177 -2.25 15.54 3.04
C ALA A 177 -3.09 14.53 2.26
N THR A 178 -3.36 14.80 1.00
CA THR A 178 -3.87 13.83 0.05
C THR A 178 -2.69 13.27 -0.72
N VAL A 179 -2.45 11.97 -0.64
CA VAL A 179 -1.37 11.26 -1.32
C VAL A 179 -1.93 10.28 -2.34
N GLU A 180 -1.23 10.12 -3.47
CA GLU A 180 -1.45 9.02 -4.40
C GLU A 180 -0.61 7.81 -3.97
N ASP A 181 -1.26 6.75 -3.47
CA ASP A 181 -0.61 5.59 -2.84
C ASP A 181 0.42 4.90 -3.76
N ALA A 182 0.23 4.99 -5.08
CA ALA A 182 1.11 4.39 -6.07
C ALA A 182 2.44 5.15 -6.27
N LYS A 183 2.55 6.38 -5.77
CA LYS A 183 3.68 7.29 -6.00
C LYS A 183 4.31 7.82 -4.72
N VAL A 184 3.51 8.04 -3.68
CA VAL A 184 3.94 8.65 -2.42
C VAL A 184 3.66 7.68 -1.29
N SER A 185 4.73 7.19 -0.66
CA SER A 185 4.66 6.43 0.58
C SER A 185 4.38 7.39 1.74
N THR A 186 3.43 7.02 2.61
CA THR A 186 3.04 7.85 3.76
C THR A 186 4.11 7.88 4.85
N GLU A 187 4.88 6.80 4.97
CA GLU A 187 6.01 6.67 5.89
C GLU A 187 7.21 7.47 5.38
N ASP A 188 7.55 7.38 4.10
CA ASP A 188 8.65 8.17 3.51
C ASP A 188 8.37 9.67 3.64
N LEU A 189 7.10 10.08 3.47
CA LEU A 189 6.71 11.46 3.69
C LEU A 189 6.86 11.88 5.15
N LYS A 190 6.48 11.01 6.10
CA LYS A 190 6.66 11.26 7.53
C LYS A 190 8.15 11.46 7.85
N ASP A 191 8.98 10.51 7.45
CA ASP A 191 10.40 10.50 7.76
C ASP A 191 11.11 11.69 7.11
N LYS A 192 10.70 12.07 5.90
CA LYS A 192 11.20 13.27 5.23
C LYS A 192 10.87 14.56 5.99
N ILE A 193 9.67 14.68 6.56
CA ILE A 193 9.30 15.83 7.39
C ILE A 193 10.12 15.83 8.69
N GLU A 194 10.35 14.66 9.29
CA GLU A 194 11.18 14.53 10.50
C GLU A 194 12.65 14.88 10.23
N GLU A 195 13.20 14.48 9.08
CA GLU A 195 14.60 14.71 8.73
C GLU A 195 14.85 16.16 8.27
N ASP A 196 14.07 16.65 7.29
CA ASP A 196 14.23 17.98 6.69
C ASP A 196 13.95 19.11 7.70
N PHE A 197 13.11 18.86 8.72
CA PHE A 197 12.71 19.86 9.71
C PHE A 197 13.03 19.47 11.15
N SER A 198 14.01 18.59 11.37
CA SER A 198 14.44 18.10 12.70
C SER A 198 14.78 19.21 13.71
N ASP A 199 15.23 20.38 13.25
CA ASP A 199 15.52 21.54 14.11
C ASP A 199 14.25 22.19 14.70
N TYR A 200 13.12 22.10 14.01
CA TYR A 200 11.84 22.70 14.42
C TYR A 200 10.86 21.67 14.98
N VAL A 201 10.94 20.44 14.47
CA VAL A 201 10.01 19.34 14.73
C VAL A 201 10.70 18.29 15.62
N GLN A 202 10.07 17.98 16.76
CA GLN A 202 10.50 16.90 17.65
C GLN A 202 10.11 15.53 17.09
N SER A 203 8.88 15.40 16.58
CA SER A 203 8.35 14.16 16.02
C SER A 203 7.14 14.43 15.14
N VAL A 204 6.87 13.53 14.20
CA VAL A 204 5.68 13.50 13.35
C VAL A 204 4.93 12.20 13.58
N ASP A 205 3.64 12.29 13.90
CA ASP A 205 2.78 11.13 14.09
C ASP A 205 1.67 11.10 13.03
N ILE A 206 1.24 9.91 12.61
CA ILE A 206 0.03 9.76 11.81
C ILE A 206 -1.17 9.72 12.75
N ALA A 207 -1.96 10.79 12.74
CA ALA A 207 -3.14 10.91 13.59
C ALA A 207 -4.35 10.16 13.03
N ALA A 208 -4.51 10.17 11.70
CA ALA A 208 -5.59 9.49 11.02
C ALA A 208 -5.20 9.15 9.59
N PHE A 209 -5.71 8.02 9.11
CA PHE A 209 -5.55 7.55 7.74
C PHE A 209 -6.92 7.19 7.18
N MET A 210 -7.31 7.80 6.07
CA MET A 210 -8.58 7.56 5.39
C MET A 210 -8.33 7.30 3.91
N LYS A 211 -8.77 6.14 3.40
CA LYS A 211 -8.72 5.86 1.97
C LYS A 211 -9.84 6.62 1.24
N LEU A 212 -9.50 7.25 0.11
CA LEU A 212 -10.41 8.00 -0.78
C LEU A 212 -10.79 7.20 -2.02
#